data_AF-A0A7V1Y5E7-F1
#
_entry.id   AF-A0A7V1Y5E7-F1
#
_cell.length_a   1.000
_cell.length_b   1.000
_cell.length_c   1.000
_cell.angle_alpha   90.00
_cell.angle_beta   90.00
_cell.angle_gamma   90.00
#
_symmetry.space_group_name_H-M   'P 1'
#
loop_
_entity.id
_entity.type
_entity.pdbx_description
1 polymer ?
#
loop_
_entity_poly.entity_id
_entity_poly.type
_entity_poly.pdbx_seq_one_letter_code
_entity_poly.pdbx_strand_id
1 'polypeptide(L)' 'MPTIIVTSQDDPFIPFRMFGDGALRDNAMIRLWAPERGGHCGFIQRPRPDEDIYWVENRLVEWAAEEGMGNG' A
#
# COMPACT_ATOMS: atom_id res chain seq x y z
N MET A 1 9.80 -13.21 -3.91
CA MET A 1 9.93 -11.86 -4.50
C MET A 1 9.29 -10.88 -3.53
N PRO A 2 9.84 -9.67 -3.35
CA PRO A 2 9.14 -8.59 -2.62
C PRO A 2 7.77 -8.33 -3.25
N THR A 3 6.73 -8.15 -2.45
CA THR A 3 5.36 -7.94 -2.92
C THR A 3 4.63 -6.97 -2.02
N ILE A 4 3.95 -6.00 -2.62
CA ILE A 4 3.09 -5.04 -1.93
C ILE A 4 1.63 -5.39 -2.23
N ILE A 5 0.82 -5.43 -1.18
CA ILE A 5 -0.63 -5.51 -1.27
C ILE A 5 -1.18 -4.16 -0.80
N VAL A 6 -1.98 -3.52 -1.65
CA VAL A 6 -2.65 -2.26 -1.33
C VAL A 6 -4.16 -2.49 -1.31
N THR A 7 -4.82 -2.12 -0.22
CA THR A 7 -6.26 -2.31 -0.01
C THR A 7 -6.78 -1.26 0.97
N SER A 8 -8.03 -0.86 0.92
CA SER A 8 -8.60 -0.03 1.99
C SER A 8 -9.33 -0.92 3.01
N GLN A 9 -9.31 -0.52 4.28
CA GLN A 9 -10.01 -1.29 5.31
C GLN A 9 -11.54 -1.22 5.16
N ASP A 10 -12.03 -0.19 4.49
CA ASP A 10 -13.44 0.08 4.20
C ASP A 10 -13.89 -0.41 2.81
N ASP A 11 -13.10 -1.24 2.13
CA ASP A 11 -13.46 -1.78 0.82
C ASP A 11 -14.77 -2.60 0.88
N PRO A 12 -15.82 -2.23 0.12
CA PRO A 12 -17.11 -2.90 0.21
C PRO A 12 -17.13 -4.29 -0.44
N PHE A 13 -16.11 -4.65 -1.21
CA PHE A 13 -16.01 -5.91 -1.95
C PHE A 13 -15.01 -6.89 -1.33
N ILE A 14 -13.92 -6.39 -0.74
CA ILE A 14 -12.84 -7.20 -0.16
C ILE A 14 -12.80 -7.02 1.37
N PRO A 15 -13.35 -7.97 2.17
CA PRO A 15 -13.41 -7.82 3.63
C PRO A 15 -12.02 -7.77 4.27
N PHE A 16 -11.67 -6.66 4.92
CA PHE A 16 -10.32 -6.44 5.45
C PHE A 16 -9.79 -7.54 6.38
N ARG A 17 -10.68 -8.23 7.11
CA ARG A 17 -10.32 -9.34 8.01
C ARG A 17 -9.48 -10.44 7.35
N MET A 18 -9.58 -10.63 6.03
CA MET A 18 -8.79 -11.63 5.30
C MET A 18 -7.29 -11.32 5.31
N PHE A 19 -6.90 -10.06 5.48
CA PHE A 19 -5.50 -9.65 5.57
C PHE A 19 -4.91 -9.83 6.98
N GLY A 20 -5.72 -10.32 7.93
CA GLY A 20 -5.27 -10.70 9.27
C GLY A 20 -4.63 -12.09 9.37
N ASP A 21 -4.56 -12.83 8.26
CA ASP A 21 -3.99 -14.17 8.21
C ASP A 21 -2.50 -14.16 8.63
N GLY A 22 -2.10 -15.15 9.44
CA GLY A 22 -0.71 -15.32 9.89
C GLY A 22 0.27 -15.47 8.72
N ALA A 23 -0.12 -16.13 7.63
CA ALA A 23 0.73 -16.30 6.46
C ALA A 23 1.10 -14.97 5.77
N LEU A 24 0.24 -13.95 5.87
CA LEU A 24 0.53 -12.61 5.36
C LEU A 24 1.37 -11.79 6.35
N ARG A 25 1.13 -11.96 7.65
CA ARG A 25 1.83 -11.23 8.72
C ARG A 25 3.26 -11.74 8.96
N ASP A 26 3.44 -13.04 8.86
CA ASP A 26 4.70 -13.72 9.20
C ASP A 26 5.67 -13.75 8.00
N ASN A 27 5.23 -13.33 6.81
CA ASN A 27 6.04 -13.30 5.61
C ASN A 27 6.69 -11.92 5.41
N ALA A 28 7.98 -11.81 5.74
CA ALA A 28 8.76 -10.58 5.58
C ALA A 28 8.87 -10.05 4.13
N MET A 29 8.59 -10.90 3.13
CA MET A 29 8.58 -10.47 1.71
C MET A 29 7.26 -9.80 1.30
N ILE A 30 6.24 -9.84 2.15
CA ILE A 30 4.93 -9.22 1.92
C ILE A 30 4.82 -7.98 2.78
N ARG A 31 4.50 -6.86 2.14
CA ARG A 31 4.16 -5.60 2.83
C ARG A 31 2.72 -5.24 2.52
N LEU A 32 1.93 -4.98 3.57
CA LEU A 32 0.52 -4.62 3.47
C LEU A 32 0.33 -3.13 3.75
N TRP A 33 -0.23 -2.41 2.77
CA TRP A 33 -0.66 -1.02 2.93
C TRP A 33 -2.18 -0.97 2.98
N ALA A 34 -2.70 -0.74 4.19
CA ALA A 34 -4.11 -0.82 4.50
C ALA A 34 -4.64 0.45 5.22
N PRO A 35 -4.74 1.59 4.53
CA PRO A 35 -5.35 2.79 5.12
C PRO A 35 -6.80 2.52 5.55
N GLU A 36 -7.23 3.16 6.64
CA GLU A 36 -8.61 3.02 7.17
C GLU A 36 -9.67 3.38 6.12
N ARG A 37 -9.36 4.36 5.28
CA ARG A 37 -10.19 4.82 4.18
C ARG A 37 -9.33 5.00 2.95
N GLY A 38 -9.81 4.50 1.81
CA GLY A 38 -9.15 4.64 0.54
C GLY A 38 -10.13 4.29 -0.54
N GLY A 39 -10.52 5.28 -1.34
CA GLY A 39 -11.60 5.12 -2.31
C GLY A 39 -11.44 3.84 -3.14
N HIS A 40 -12.49 3.04 -3.12
CA HIS A 40 -12.62 1.68 -3.68
C HIS A 40 -12.01 1.47 -5.10
N CYS A 41 -11.78 2.54 -5.87
CA CYS A 41 -11.21 2.49 -7.21
C CYS A 41 -10.21 3.63 -7.50
N GLY A 42 -9.28 3.95 -6.59
CA GLY A 42 -8.15 4.79 -7.03
C GLY A 42 -7.25 5.40 -5.97
N PHE A 43 -7.51 5.21 -4.67
CA PHE A 43 -6.66 5.75 -3.60
C PHE A 43 -6.23 7.21 -3.87
N ILE A 44 -7.22 8.10 -3.95
CA ILE A 44 -6.97 9.51 -4.26
C ILE A 44 -6.78 10.29 -2.96
N GLN A 45 -5.77 11.15 -2.94
CA GLN A 45 -5.54 12.12 -1.87
C GLN A 45 -5.74 13.56 -2.36
N ARG A 46 -5.77 14.50 -1.42
CA ARG A 46 -5.66 15.92 -1.77
C ARG A 46 -4.24 16.19 -2.28
N PRO A 47 -4.06 17.07 -3.28
CA PRO A 47 -2.72 17.47 -3.73
C PRO A 47 -1.88 17.96 -2.56
N ARG A 48 -0.61 17.58 -2.54
CA ARG A 48 0.40 18.09 -1.62
C ARG A 48 1.46 18.85 -2.42
N PRO A 49 2.33 19.66 -1.77
CA PRO A 49 3.35 20.42 -2.50
C PRO A 49 4.29 19.56 -3.37
N ASP A 50 4.49 18.31 -2.98
CA ASP A 50 5.45 17.35 -3.53
C ASP A 50 4.81 16.07 -4.09
N GLU A 51 3.51 15.88 -3.90
CA GLU A 51 2.78 14.70 -4.35
C GLU A 51 1.53 15.09 -5.13
N ASP A 52 1.25 14.36 -6.20
CA ASP A 52 -0.02 14.47 -6.88
C ASP A 52 -1.14 13.76 -6.11
N ILE A 53 -2.28 13.60 -6.78
CA ILE A 53 -3.47 13.02 -6.16
C ILE A 53 -3.44 11.49 -6.09
N TYR A 54 -2.54 10.81 -6.79
CA TYR A 54 -2.49 9.36 -6.89
C TYR A 54 -1.67 8.77 -5.75
N TRP A 55 -2.29 8.61 -4.58
CA TRP A 55 -1.59 8.22 -3.35
C TRP A 55 -0.78 6.94 -3.51
N VAL A 56 -1.33 5.90 -4.16
CA VAL A 56 -0.63 4.62 -4.36
C VAL A 56 0.66 4.80 -5.15
N GLU A 57 0.61 5.58 -6.23
CA GLU A 57 1.78 5.78 -7.10
C GLU A 57 2.88 6.52 -6.35
N ASN A 58 2.53 7.58 -5.61
CA ASN A 58 3.50 8.30 -4.77
C ASN A 58 4.16 7.37 -3.74
N ARG A 59 3.39 6.50 -3.06
CA ARG A 59 3.96 5.52 -2.12
C ARG A 59 4.84 4.47 -2.81
N LEU A 60 4.47 4.02 -4.01
CA LEU A 60 5.29 3.06 -4.77
C LEU A 60 6.64 3.66 -5.17
N VAL A 61 6.68 4.94 -5.55
CA VAL A 61 7.93 5.64 -5.87
C VAL A 61 8.81 5.77 -4.62
N GLU A 62 8.24 6.17 -3.48
CA GLU A 62 8.95 6.20 -2.19
C GLU A 62 9.59 4.84 -1.88
N TRP A 63 8.82 3.76 -1.98
CA TRP A 63 9.33 2.42 -1.70
C TRP A 63 10.40 1.96 -2.70
N ALA A 64 10.20 2.20 -4.00
CA ALA A 64 11.21 1.85 -5.01
C ALA A 64 12.53 2.61 -4.79
N ALA A 65 12.47 3.85 -4.32
CA ALA A 65 13.65 4.62 -3.94
C ALA A 65 14.35 4.01 -2.71
N GLU A 66 13.61 3.61 -1.66
CA GLU A 66 14.16 2.93 -0.49
C GLU A 66 14.90 1.62 -0.86
N GLU A 67 14.27 0.76 -1.66
CA GLU A 67 14.85 -0.52 -2.11
C GLU A 67 16.06 -0.32 -3.03
N GLY A 68 16.05 0.74 -3.84
CA GLY A 68 17.18 1.13 -4.69
C GLY A 68 18.39 1.62 -3.87
N MET A 69 18.15 2.24 -2.71
CA MET A 69 19.21 2.70 -1.79
C MET A 69 19.72 1.61 -0.85
N GLY A 70 18.97 0.51 -0.66
CA GLY A 70 19.37 -0.65 0.15
C GLY A 70 20.29 -1.66 -0.56
N ASN A 71 20.59 -1.44 -1.84
CA ASN A 71 21.49 -2.30 -2.66
C ASN A 71 22.83 -1.61 -3.01
N GLY A 72 23.27 -0.64 -2.21
CA GLY A 72 24.58 0.03 -2.32
C GLY A 72 25.58 -0.45 -1.28
#